data_AF-A0A925ZD44-F1
#
_entry.id   AF-A0A925ZD44-F1
#
_cell.length_a   1.000
_cell.length_b   1.000
_cell.length_c   1.000
_cell.angle_alpha   90.00
_cell.angle_beta   90.00
_cell.angle_gamma   90.00
#
_symmetry.space_group_name_H-M   'P 1'
#
loop_
_entity.id
_entity.type
_entity.pdbx_description
1 polymer ?
#
loop_
_entity_poly.entity_id
_entity_poly.type
_entity_poly.pdbx_seq_one_letter_code
_entity_poly.pdbx_strand_id
1 'polypeptide(L)'
;YTTLKDCISTRDDIMVYLIYQGLPPKTAFTIMEKVRKGKGLSEEDEKIMKEYKVPDWYIDSCKKIKYMFPKGHAVAYVMMAIRIAYFKVYYPKAYYTTYFSVRADDFDADLIVQGEEAIKRRIIELGELGNTISVKDKGLLTILELSFEMYRRGIKFLKVDPYKSEATKFAIEGDNIRPPISSLQGVGVNAAKSICEARKAGEFISKEDLRIRAKVSKSVIEVMASHGCLQGLQETNQLSLF
;
A
#
# COMPACT_ATOMS: atom_id res chain seq x y z
N TYR A 1 -12.01 21.18 -28.79
CA TYR A 1 -12.52 20.01 -28.03
C TYR A 1 -12.07 18.76 -28.76
N THR A 2 -11.76 17.69 -28.03
CA THR A 2 -11.22 16.43 -28.58
C THR A 2 -11.89 15.23 -27.89
N THR A 3 -11.70 14.01 -28.38
CA THR A 3 -12.21 12.80 -27.72
C THR A 3 -11.16 12.21 -26.77
N LEU A 4 -11.57 11.34 -25.83
CA LEU A 4 -10.62 10.64 -24.94
C LEU A 4 -9.54 9.87 -25.72
N LYS A 5 -9.91 9.31 -26.88
CA LYS A 5 -9.00 8.56 -27.75
C LYS A 5 -7.90 9.45 -28.35
N ASP A 6 -8.22 10.71 -28.58
CA ASP A 6 -7.35 11.67 -29.26
C ASP A 6 -6.56 12.54 -28.26
N CYS A 7 -6.73 12.30 -26.95
CA CYS A 7 -5.93 12.94 -25.90
C CYS A 7 -4.49 12.42 -25.87
N ILE A 8 -3.54 13.32 -25.63
CA ILE A 8 -2.12 12.97 -25.44
C ILE A 8 -1.98 12.17 -24.14
N SER A 9 -1.83 10.85 -24.26
CA SER A 9 -1.85 9.93 -23.12
C SER A 9 -0.47 9.34 -22.80
N THR A 10 0.42 9.31 -23.79
CA THR A 10 1.81 8.89 -23.65
C THR A 10 2.71 9.79 -24.50
N ARG A 11 4.01 9.84 -24.19
CA ARG A 11 4.94 10.63 -25.01
C ARG A 11 4.97 10.10 -26.45
N ASP A 12 4.85 8.79 -26.63
CA ASP A 12 4.90 8.12 -27.92
C ASP A 12 3.79 8.63 -28.86
N ASP A 13 2.62 8.97 -28.31
CA ASP A 13 1.51 9.55 -29.06
C ASP A 13 1.89 10.91 -29.69
N ILE A 14 2.76 11.70 -29.04
CA ILE A 14 3.26 12.97 -29.58
C ILE A 14 4.11 12.72 -30.82
N MET A 15 5.09 11.83 -30.70
CA MET A 15 6.00 11.54 -31.81
C MET A 15 5.23 10.95 -33.01
N VAL A 16 4.37 9.95 -32.76
CA VAL A 16 3.60 9.27 -33.82
C VAL A 16 2.62 10.24 -34.49
N TYR A 17 1.91 11.06 -33.70
CA TYR A 17 0.97 12.04 -34.24
C TYR A 17 1.67 13.08 -35.12
N LEU A 18 2.80 13.64 -34.67
CA LEU A 18 3.53 14.63 -35.45
C LEU A 18 4.09 14.05 -36.75
N ILE A 19 4.58 12.80 -36.73
CA ILE A 19 4.98 12.09 -37.96
C ILE A 19 3.78 11.89 -38.89
N TYR A 20 2.62 11.54 -38.35
CA TYR A 20 1.38 11.39 -39.13
C TYR A 20 0.92 12.72 -39.77
N GLN A 21 1.15 13.86 -39.11
CA GLN A 21 0.92 15.19 -39.68
C GLN A 21 2.00 15.60 -40.72
N GLY A 22 3.02 14.78 -40.93
CA GLY A 22 4.05 14.96 -41.95
C GLY A 22 5.37 15.56 -41.43
N LEU A 23 5.51 15.83 -40.13
CA LEU A 23 6.76 16.38 -39.59
C LEU A 23 7.91 15.36 -39.73
N PRO A 24 9.15 15.83 -39.98
CA PRO A 24 10.32 14.95 -40.01
C PRO A 24 10.49 14.17 -38.69
N PRO A 25 10.81 12.87 -38.73
CA PRO A 25 10.88 12.03 -37.53
C PRO A 25 11.82 12.54 -36.43
N LYS A 26 12.96 13.12 -36.81
CA LYS A 26 13.92 13.71 -35.86
C LYS A 26 13.32 14.91 -35.11
N THR A 27 12.60 15.77 -35.82
CA THR A 27 11.91 16.93 -35.23
C THR A 27 10.80 16.47 -34.29
N ALA A 28 9.95 15.53 -34.73
CA ALA A 28 8.88 14.96 -33.92
C ALA A 28 9.43 14.32 -32.62
N PHE A 29 10.53 13.58 -32.72
CA PHE A 29 11.22 13.00 -31.57
C PHE A 29 11.75 14.07 -30.60
N THR A 30 12.40 15.12 -31.11
CA THR A 30 12.92 16.21 -30.27
C THR A 30 11.79 16.95 -29.54
N ILE A 31 10.69 17.24 -30.23
CA ILE A 31 9.50 17.86 -29.64
C ILE A 31 8.93 16.97 -28.52
N MET A 32 8.71 15.69 -28.81
CA MET A 32 8.26 14.71 -27.80
C MET A 32 9.15 14.71 -26.55
N GLU A 33 10.48 14.65 -26.71
CA GLU A 33 11.42 14.59 -25.58
C GLU A 33 11.45 15.88 -24.76
N LYS A 34 11.23 17.05 -25.38
CA LYS A 34 11.07 18.32 -24.66
C LYS A 34 9.78 18.31 -23.84
N VAL A 35 8.66 18.00 -24.48
CA VAL A 35 7.32 18.05 -23.87
C VAL A 35 7.21 17.07 -22.69
N ARG A 36 7.66 15.81 -22.85
CA ARG A 36 7.57 14.82 -21.76
C ARG A 36 8.40 15.17 -20.52
N LYS A 37 9.40 16.05 -20.66
CA LYS A 37 10.24 16.57 -19.57
C LYS A 37 9.72 17.88 -18.99
N GLY A 38 8.56 18.34 -19.43
CA GLY A 38 7.99 19.62 -18.99
C GLY A 38 8.74 20.85 -19.46
N LYS A 39 9.56 20.73 -20.52
CA LYS A 39 10.32 21.86 -21.07
C LYS A 39 9.48 22.75 -22.00
N GLY A 40 8.22 22.40 -22.26
CA GLY A 40 7.35 23.12 -23.18
C GLY A 40 7.79 23.01 -24.64
N LEU A 41 7.39 24.00 -25.43
CA LEU A 41 7.70 24.16 -26.84
C LEU A 41 8.44 25.50 -27.05
N SER A 42 9.43 25.50 -27.94
CA SER A 42 10.08 26.74 -28.42
C SER A 42 9.25 27.38 -29.53
N GLU A 43 9.53 28.64 -29.86
CA GLU A 43 8.85 29.35 -30.96
C GLU A 43 9.01 28.62 -32.29
N GLU A 44 10.18 28.01 -32.54
CA GLU A 44 10.44 27.20 -33.72
C GLU A 44 9.60 25.91 -33.74
N ASP A 45 9.45 25.24 -32.58
CA ASP A 45 8.60 24.05 -32.47
C ASP A 45 7.14 24.40 -32.77
N GLU A 46 6.63 25.54 -32.29
CA GLU A 46 5.25 25.98 -32.55
C GLU A 46 5.05 26.35 -34.02
N LYS A 47 6.01 27.05 -34.62
CA LYS A 47 5.96 27.45 -36.02
C LYS A 47 5.90 26.24 -36.95
N ILE A 48 6.77 25.25 -36.74
CA ILE A 48 6.77 24.03 -37.55
C ILE A 48 5.51 23.20 -37.31
N MET A 49 5.01 23.11 -36.07
CA MET A 49 3.75 22.42 -35.81
C MET A 49 2.57 23.08 -36.55
N LYS A 50 2.50 24.42 -36.59
CA LYS A 50 1.46 25.16 -37.33
C LYS A 50 1.59 25.02 -38.85
N GLU A 51 2.81 25.04 -39.38
CA GLU A 51 3.08 24.83 -40.82
C GLU A 51 2.53 23.48 -41.30
N TYR A 52 2.68 22.45 -40.47
CA TYR A 52 2.14 21.11 -40.72
C TYR A 52 0.71 20.91 -40.19
N LYS A 53 -0.04 22.02 -40.01
CA LYS A 53 -1.47 22.03 -39.66
C LYS A 53 -1.81 21.30 -38.35
N VAL A 54 -0.87 21.22 -37.40
CA VAL A 54 -1.18 20.75 -36.05
C VAL A 54 -2.12 21.77 -35.38
N PRO A 55 -3.27 21.35 -34.85
CA PRO A 55 -4.24 22.26 -34.23
C PRO A 55 -3.68 22.99 -33.00
N ASP A 56 -4.09 24.24 -32.81
CA ASP A 56 -3.63 25.07 -31.68
C ASP A 56 -3.88 24.42 -30.31
N TRP A 57 -5.01 23.73 -30.13
CA TRP A 57 -5.30 23.05 -28.87
C TRP A 57 -4.27 21.97 -28.52
N TYR A 58 -3.66 21.32 -29.53
CA TYR A 58 -2.66 20.28 -29.35
C TYR A 58 -1.34 20.92 -28.90
N ILE A 59 -0.94 22.02 -29.55
CA ILE A 59 0.22 22.84 -29.19
C ILE A 59 0.09 23.33 -27.74
N ASP A 60 -1.07 23.88 -27.38
CA ASP A 60 -1.36 24.35 -26.02
C ASP A 60 -1.33 23.22 -24.99
N SER A 61 -1.80 22.02 -25.37
CA SER A 61 -1.72 20.83 -24.52
C SER A 61 -0.27 20.44 -24.25
N CYS A 62 0.58 20.39 -25.29
CA CYS A 62 2.01 20.12 -25.16
C CYS A 62 2.72 21.10 -24.20
N LYS A 63 2.34 22.38 -24.19
CA LYS A 63 2.94 23.40 -23.29
C LYS A 63 2.56 23.20 -21.82
N LYS A 64 1.43 22.53 -21.53
CA LYS A 64 0.93 22.30 -20.16
C LYS A 64 1.53 21.08 -19.49
N ILE A 65 1.92 20.06 -20.27
CA ILE A 65 2.48 18.81 -19.76
C ILE A 65 3.76 19.10 -18.97
N LYS A 66 3.82 18.64 -17.71
CA LYS A 66 5.02 18.73 -16.85
C LYS A 66 5.85 17.45 -16.83
N TYR A 67 5.19 16.32 -17.00
CA TYR A 67 5.78 14.99 -17.08
C TYR A 67 4.83 14.08 -17.87
N MET A 68 5.38 13.14 -18.65
CA MET A 68 4.58 12.17 -19.40
C MET A 68 5.29 10.83 -19.50
N PHE A 69 4.54 9.74 -19.31
CA PHE A 69 5.07 8.38 -19.39
C PHE A 69 5.34 7.94 -20.84
N PRO A 70 6.37 7.10 -21.05
CA PRO A 70 6.44 6.25 -22.24
C PRO A 70 5.37 5.16 -22.22
N LYS A 71 4.85 4.83 -23.40
CA LYS A 71 3.81 3.81 -23.57
C LYS A 71 4.22 2.45 -23.00
N GLY A 72 5.48 2.04 -23.19
CA GLY A 72 6.00 0.79 -22.63
C GLY A 72 5.92 0.72 -21.10
N HIS A 73 6.16 1.84 -20.40
CA HIS A 73 6.06 1.90 -18.94
C HIS A 73 4.60 1.82 -18.47
N ALA A 74 3.71 2.55 -19.13
CA ALA A 74 2.27 2.47 -18.85
C ALA A 74 1.74 1.04 -19.04
N VAL A 75 2.10 0.38 -20.15
CA VAL A 75 1.71 -1.02 -20.41
C VAL A 75 2.24 -1.97 -19.32
N ALA A 76 3.50 -1.83 -18.91
CA ALA A 76 4.08 -2.66 -17.86
C ALA A 76 3.34 -2.52 -16.52
N TYR A 77 3.03 -1.30 -16.10
CA TYR A 77 2.31 -1.02 -14.85
C TYR A 77 0.87 -1.54 -14.92
N VAL A 78 0.16 -1.28 -16.01
CA VAL A 78 -1.22 -1.75 -16.20
C VAL A 78 -1.25 -3.28 -16.24
N MET A 79 -0.29 -3.93 -16.88
CA MET A 79 -0.19 -5.40 -16.87
C MET A 79 -0.04 -5.96 -15.45
N MET A 80 0.79 -5.32 -14.61
CA MET A 80 0.92 -5.74 -13.20
C MET A 80 -0.38 -5.46 -12.42
N ALA A 81 -1.02 -4.32 -12.65
CA ALA A 81 -2.27 -3.97 -12.00
C ALA A 81 -3.38 -4.98 -12.34
N ILE A 82 -3.51 -5.41 -13.60
CA ILE A 82 -4.48 -6.44 -14.02
C ILE A 82 -4.17 -7.79 -13.37
N ARG A 83 -2.89 -8.20 -13.29
CA ARG A 83 -2.49 -9.42 -12.58
C ARG A 83 -2.89 -9.36 -11.12
N ILE A 84 -2.66 -8.25 -10.43
CA ILE A 84 -3.06 -8.07 -9.03
C ILE A 84 -4.60 -8.04 -8.90
N ALA A 85 -5.30 -7.38 -9.81
CA ALA A 85 -6.76 -7.28 -9.82
C ALA A 85 -7.42 -8.66 -9.96
N TYR A 86 -6.85 -9.56 -10.76
CA TYR A 86 -7.31 -10.95 -10.86
C TYR A 86 -7.36 -11.63 -9.48
N PHE A 87 -6.30 -11.52 -8.66
CA PHE A 87 -6.32 -12.05 -7.30
C PHE A 87 -7.29 -11.29 -6.39
N LYS A 88 -7.40 -9.96 -6.53
CA LYS A 88 -8.37 -9.19 -5.75
C LYS A 88 -9.80 -9.69 -5.97
N VAL A 89 -10.17 -10.02 -7.21
CA VAL A 89 -11.51 -10.50 -7.55
C VAL A 89 -11.69 -11.97 -7.17
N TYR A 90 -10.83 -12.86 -7.69
CA TYR A 90 -11.05 -14.32 -7.63
C TYR A 90 -10.40 -15.01 -6.42
N TYR A 91 -9.38 -14.40 -5.80
CA TYR A 91 -8.65 -14.95 -4.67
C TYR A 91 -8.45 -13.90 -3.55
N PRO A 92 -9.55 -13.32 -3.04
CA PRO A 92 -9.47 -12.16 -2.14
C PRO A 92 -8.61 -12.39 -0.90
N LYS A 93 -8.70 -13.57 -0.27
CA LYS A 93 -7.87 -13.90 0.90
C LYS A 93 -6.37 -13.79 0.56
N ALA A 94 -5.93 -14.36 -0.57
CA ALA A 94 -4.54 -14.27 -1.01
C ALA A 94 -4.13 -12.82 -1.34
N TYR A 95 -5.01 -12.04 -1.97
CA TYR A 95 -4.78 -10.62 -2.25
C TYR A 95 -4.55 -9.82 -0.96
N TYR A 96 -5.49 -9.89 -0.01
CA TYR A 96 -5.40 -9.13 1.23
C TYR A 96 -4.19 -9.57 2.06
N THR A 97 -4.00 -10.87 2.28
CA THR A 97 -2.84 -11.39 3.03
C THR A 97 -1.52 -10.90 2.44
N THR A 98 -1.40 -10.91 1.11
CA THR A 98 -0.19 -10.44 0.42
C THR A 98 -0.04 -8.93 0.51
N TYR A 99 -1.12 -8.17 0.31
CA TYR A 99 -1.10 -6.71 0.42
C TYR A 99 -0.62 -6.27 1.80
N PHE A 100 -1.24 -6.80 2.87
CA PHE A 100 -0.90 -6.43 4.24
C PHE A 100 0.49 -6.92 4.65
N SER A 101 0.99 -8.01 4.07
CA SER A 101 2.36 -8.48 4.35
C SER A 101 3.45 -7.67 3.66
N VAL A 102 3.14 -6.94 2.59
CA VAL A 102 4.15 -6.29 1.73
C VAL A 102 4.06 -4.76 1.75
N ARG A 103 2.89 -4.19 2.05
CA ARG A 103 2.61 -2.76 1.87
C ARG A 103 1.99 -2.05 3.07
N ALA A 104 1.71 -2.76 4.17
CA ALA A 104 0.97 -2.19 5.30
C ALA A 104 1.90 -1.84 6.48
N ASP A 105 2.84 -0.93 6.24
CA ASP A 105 3.81 -0.50 7.25
C ASP A 105 3.13 0.23 8.44
N ASP A 106 2.06 0.99 8.15
CA ASP A 106 1.30 1.76 9.15
C ASP A 106 0.11 0.99 9.74
N PHE A 107 0.14 -0.35 9.72
CA PHE A 107 -0.97 -1.17 10.20
C PHE A 107 -1.10 -1.10 11.73
N ASP A 108 -2.33 -0.93 12.21
CA ASP A 108 -2.67 -0.94 13.63
C ASP A 108 -3.62 -2.10 13.94
N ALA A 109 -3.06 -3.19 14.46
CA ALA A 109 -3.83 -4.37 14.81
C ALA A 109 -4.84 -4.12 15.92
N ASP A 110 -4.56 -3.24 16.89
CA ASP A 110 -5.48 -2.93 17.99
C ASP A 110 -6.72 -2.20 17.49
N LEU A 111 -6.54 -1.26 16.56
CA LEU A 111 -7.65 -0.55 15.94
C LEU A 111 -8.49 -1.47 15.03
N ILE A 112 -7.83 -2.21 14.13
CA ILE A 112 -8.51 -2.91 13.05
C ILE A 112 -9.32 -4.11 13.55
N VAL A 113 -8.88 -4.80 14.60
CA VAL A 113 -9.63 -5.95 15.17
C VAL A 113 -10.90 -5.52 15.91
N GLN A 114 -11.10 -4.22 16.19
CA GLN A 114 -12.32 -3.72 16.84
C GLN A 114 -13.55 -3.79 15.93
N GLY A 115 -13.37 -3.98 14.62
CA GLY A 115 -14.49 -4.20 13.71
C GLY A 115 -14.71 -3.07 12.69
N GLU A 116 -15.67 -3.31 11.81
CA GLU A 116 -16.05 -2.43 10.70
C GLU A 116 -16.40 -1.01 11.17
N GLU A 117 -17.15 -0.87 12.26
CA GLU A 117 -17.57 0.44 12.78
C GLU A 117 -16.41 1.27 13.31
N ALA A 118 -15.43 0.64 13.97
CA ALA A 118 -14.23 1.34 14.46
C ALA A 118 -13.38 1.83 13.28
N ILE A 119 -13.18 0.97 12.28
CA ILE A 119 -12.47 1.32 11.04
C ILE A 119 -13.17 2.49 10.34
N LYS A 120 -14.49 2.42 10.16
CA LYS A 120 -15.28 3.45 9.49
C LYS A 120 -15.19 4.80 10.20
N ARG A 121 -15.33 4.82 11.53
CA ARG A 121 -15.15 6.06 12.31
C ARG A 121 -13.78 6.67 12.07
N ARG A 122 -12.72 5.86 12.14
CA ARG A 122 -11.35 6.34 11.94
C ARG A 122 -11.10 6.86 10.53
N ILE A 123 -11.69 6.25 9.50
CA ILE A 123 -11.63 6.75 8.12
C ILE A 123 -12.23 8.16 8.03
N ILE A 124 -13.38 8.39 8.68
CA ILE A 124 -14.04 9.71 8.68
C ILE A 124 -13.16 10.76 9.37
N GLU A 125 -12.67 10.46 10.58
CA GLU A 125 -11.77 11.36 11.33
C GLU A 125 -10.52 11.75 10.52
N LEU A 126 -9.89 10.77 9.86
CA LEU A 126 -8.71 11.03 9.02
C LEU A 126 -9.07 11.83 7.76
N GLY A 127 -10.25 11.62 7.19
CA GLY A 127 -10.76 12.37 6.04
C GLY A 127 -11.01 13.85 6.36
N GLU A 128 -11.47 14.16 7.57
CA GLU A 128 -11.74 15.54 8.01
C GLU A 128 -10.46 16.40 8.11
N LEU A 129 -9.29 15.78 8.26
CA LEU A 129 -8.01 16.49 8.27
C LEU A 129 -7.65 17.09 6.90
N GLY A 130 -8.20 16.55 5.80
CA GLY A 130 -7.95 17.06 4.45
C GLY A 130 -6.46 17.18 4.12
N ASN A 131 -5.99 18.40 3.87
CA ASN A 131 -4.59 18.65 3.50
C ASN A 131 -3.60 18.66 4.69
N THR A 132 -4.07 18.66 5.94
CA THR A 132 -3.20 18.66 7.14
C THR A 132 -2.85 17.27 7.64
N ILE A 133 -3.41 16.22 7.02
CA ILE A 133 -3.15 14.83 7.37
C ILE A 133 -1.66 14.47 7.20
N SER A 134 -1.09 13.82 8.21
CA SER A 134 0.31 13.41 8.21
C SER A 134 0.58 12.28 7.18
N VAL A 135 1.85 12.09 6.78
CA VAL A 135 2.21 10.99 5.87
C VAL A 135 1.85 9.62 6.48
N LYS A 136 2.09 9.45 7.79
CA LYS A 136 1.72 8.25 8.55
C LYS A 136 0.21 8.02 8.52
N ASP A 137 -0.57 9.07 8.74
CA ASP A 137 -2.04 8.98 8.73
C ASP A 137 -2.59 8.71 7.33
N LYS A 138 -1.96 9.20 6.25
CA LYS A 138 -2.31 8.81 4.87
C LYS A 138 -2.07 7.32 4.62
N GLY A 139 -0.95 6.80 5.14
CA GLY A 139 -0.63 5.37 5.09
C GLY A 139 -1.67 4.54 5.84
N LEU A 140 -1.99 4.93 7.07
CA LEU A 140 -3.04 4.30 7.88
C LEU A 140 -4.41 4.38 7.19
N LEU A 141 -4.79 5.53 6.63
CA LEU A 141 -6.06 5.70 5.91
C LEU A 141 -6.20 4.68 4.76
N THR A 142 -5.13 4.51 3.96
CA THR A 142 -5.11 3.53 2.87
C THR A 142 -5.29 2.09 3.39
N ILE A 143 -4.68 1.76 4.53
CA ILE A 143 -4.83 0.45 5.19
C ILE A 143 -6.25 0.25 5.70
N LEU A 144 -6.86 1.29 6.28
CA LEU A 144 -8.22 1.25 6.81
C LEU A 144 -9.25 1.09 5.69
N GLU A 145 -9.10 1.78 4.56
CA GLU A 145 -9.99 1.63 3.40
C GLU A 145 -9.99 0.17 2.88
N LEU A 146 -8.81 -0.44 2.77
CA LEU A 146 -8.70 -1.85 2.37
C LEU A 146 -9.20 -2.81 3.43
N SER A 147 -8.99 -2.51 4.71
CA SER A 147 -9.53 -3.33 5.81
C SER A 147 -11.06 -3.27 5.84
N PHE A 148 -11.63 -2.08 5.61
CA PHE A 148 -13.07 -1.88 5.47
C PHE A 148 -13.62 -2.67 4.28
N GLU A 149 -13.02 -2.54 3.10
CA GLU A 149 -13.39 -3.34 1.92
C GLU A 149 -13.34 -4.85 2.21
N MET A 150 -12.26 -5.31 2.85
CA MET A 150 -12.09 -6.72 3.22
C MET A 150 -13.22 -7.21 4.15
N TYR A 151 -13.57 -6.41 5.16
CA TYR A 151 -14.64 -6.72 6.11
C TYR A 151 -16.01 -6.75 5.41
N ARG A 152 -16.27 -5.82 4.50
CA ARG A 152 -17.48 -5.81 3.65
C ARG A 152 -17.60 -7.03 2.75
N ARG A 153 -16.48 -7.70 2.45
CA ARG A 153 -16.43 -8.97 1.70
C ARG A 153 -16.48 -10.21 2.59
N GLY A 154 -16.73 -10.04 3.89
CA GLY A 154 -16.87 -11.12 4.86
C GLY A 154 -15.56 -11.73 5.38
N ILE A 155 -14.41 -11.17 5.01
CA ILE A 155 -13.09 -11.60 5.50
C ILE A 155 -12.70 -10.68 6.65
N LYS A 156 -12.34 -11.23 7.80
CA LYS A 156 -11.98 -10.43 8.99
C LYS A 156 -10.54 -10.68 9.42
N PHE A 157 -10.00 -9.77 10.23
CA PHE A 157 -8.78 -10.05 10.97
C PHE A 157 -9.10 -10.77 12.28
N LEU A 158 -8.33 -11.81 12.55
CA LEU A 158 -8.25 -12.40 13.88
C LEU A 158 -7.39 -11.51 14.77
N LYS A 159 -7.50 -11.69 16.09
CA LYS A 159 -6.53 -11.10 17.02
C LYS A 159 -5.14 -11.69 16.78
N VAL A 160 -4.10 -10.94 17.12
CA VAL A 160 -2.76 -11.51 17.26
C VAL A 160 -2.81 -12.64 18.28
N ASP A 161 -2.05 -13.69 18.04
CA ASP A 161 -1.94 -14.84 18.93
C ASP A 161 -0.46 -15.21 19.06
N PRO A 162 0.13 -15.24 20.26
CA PRO A 162 1.55 -15.50 20.44
C PRO A 162 1.99 -16.87 19.89
N TYR A 163 1.08 -17.83 19.77
CA TYR A 163 1.37 -19.19 19.29
C TYR A 163 1.06 -19.39 17.81
N LYS A 164 0.08 -18.66 17.26
CA LYS A 164 -0.32 -18.81 15.85
C LYS A 164 0.15 -17.70 14.93
N SER A 165 0.30 -16.47 15.43
CA SER A 165 0.76 -15.35 14.60
C SER A 165 2.21 -15.53 14.21
N GLU A 166 2.53 -15.21 12.96
CA GLU A 166 3.91 -15.12 12.50
C GLU A 166 4.56 -13.83 13.01
N ALA A 167 5.90 -13.75 12.91
CA ALA A 167 6.62 -12.59 13.39
C ALA A 167 6.26 -11.32 12.59
N THR A 168 6.23 -11.41 11.26
CA THR A 168 6.12 -10.23 10.37
C THR A 168 5.17 -10.40 9.19
N LYS A 169 4.59 -11.59 8.97
CA LYS A 169 3.74 -11.86 7.82
C LYS A 169 2.31 -12.14 8.25
N PHE A 170 1.36 -11.65 7.48
CA PHE A 170 -0.03 -12.05 7.65
C PHE A 170 -0.19 -13.48 7.13
N ALA A 171 -1.05 -14.26 7.80
CA ALA A 171 -1.33 -15.64 7.42
C ALA A 171 -2.84 -15.84 7.22
N ILE A 172 -3.21 -16.70 6.27
CA ILE A 172 -4.62 -17.11 6.11
C ILE A 172 -4.92 -18.15 7.19
N GLU A 173 -6.00 -17.95 7.95
CA GLU A 173 -6.50 -18.91 8.93
C GLU A 173 -8.01 -19.12 8.71
N GLY A 174 -8.36 -20.25 8.10
CA GLY A 174 -9.74 -20.54 7.68
C GLY A 174 -10.26 -19.50 6.68
N ASP A 175 -11.31 -18.78 7.08
CA ASP A 175 -11.91 -17.71 6.29
C ASP A 175 -11.42 -16.31 6.64
N ASN A 176 -10.51 -16.21 7.60
CA ASN A 176 -9.99 -14.96 8.11
C ASN A 176 -8.47 -14.85 7.90
N ILE A 177 -7.93 -13.70 8.27
CA ILE A 177 -6.51 -13.42 8.19
C ILE A 177 -5.97 -13.16 9.59
N ARG A 178 -4.89 -13.82 9.95
CA ARG A 178 -4.17 -13.58 11.20
C ARG A 178 -3.08 -12.53 11.00
N PRO A 179 -3.10 -11.42 11.75
CA PRO A 179 -2.04 -10.43 11.73
C PRO A 179 -0.77 -10.95 12.43
N PRO A 180 0.42 -10.49 12.01
CA PRO A 180 1.67 -10.84 12.65
C PRO A 180 1.84 -10.14 14.00
N ILE A 181 2.74 -10.65 14.84
CA ILE A 181 3.05 -10.03 16.14
C ILE A 181 3.58 -8.60 15.96
N SER A 182 4.37 -8.33 14.92
CA SER A 182 4.93 -6.99 14.65
C SER A 182 3.91 -5.95 14.18
N SER A 183 2.63 -6.33 14.01
CA SER A 183 1.56 -5.40 13.63
C SER A 183 0.94 -4.67 14.84
N LEU A 184 1.34 -5.05 16.05
CA LEU A 184 1.00 -4.33 17.27
C LEU A 184 1.89 -3.10 17.40
N GLN A 185 1.27 -1.93 17.56
CA GLN A 185 2.01 -0.68 17.73
C GLN A 185 2.90 -0.75 18.98
N GLY A 186 4.20 -0.53 18.81
CA GLY A 186 5.19 -0.68 19.89
C GLY A 186 5.88 -2.05 19.96
N VAL A 187 5.47 -3.02 19.13
CA VAL A 187 6.15 -4.32 19.02
C VAL A 187 7.00 -4.37 17.75
N GLY A 188 8.31 -4.13 17.91
CA GLY A 188 9.25 -4.16 16.80
C GLY A 188 9.47 -5.57 16.21
N VAL A 189 9.95 -5.63 14.97
CA VAL A 189 10.23 -6.88 14.23
C VAL A 189 11.14 -7.83 15.01
N ASN A 190 12.16 -7.33 15.71
CA ASN A 190 13.06 -8.17 16.50
C ASN A 190 12.35 -8.80 17.71
N ALA A 191 11.51 -8.03 18.41
CA ALA A 191 10.71 -8.56 19.52
C ALA A 191 9.74 -9.64 19.02
N ALA A 192 9.05 -9.39 17.91
CA ALA A 192 8.15 -10.36 17.29
C ALA A 192 8.86 -11.66 16.90
N LYS A 193 10.06 -11.57 16.31
CA LYS A 193 10.90 -12.74 15.99
C LYS A 193 11.34 -13.49 17.24
N SER A 194 11.79 -12.79 18.28
CA SER A 194 12.20 -13.42 19.53
C SER A 194 11.07 -14.16 20.23
N ILE A 195 9.84 -13.62 20.19
CA ILE A 195 8.64 -14.31 20.72
C ILE A 195 8.37 -15.60 19.93
N CYS A 196 8.43 -15.54 18.60
CA CYS A 196 8.24 -16.71 17.74
C CYS A 196 9.33 -17.77 17.90
N GLU A 197 10.55 -17.38 18.29
CA GLU A 197 11.60 -18.33 18.62
C GLU A 197 11.39 -18.94 20.01
N ALA A 198 11.11 -18.09 21.02
CA ALA A 198 10.94 -18.53 22.40
C ALA A 198 9.79 -19.53 22.57
N ARG A 199 8.69 -19.39 21.82
CA ARG A 199 7.55 -20.34 21.88
C ARG A 199 7.90 -21.75 21.42
N LYS A 200 8.98 -21.96 20.66
CA LYS A 200 9.42 -23.29 20.22
C LYS A 200 9.91 -24.15 21.38
N ALA A 201 10.36 -23.53 22.47
CA ALA A 201 10.79 -24.21 23.69
C ALA A 201 9.61 -24.64 24.59
N GLY A 202 8.37 -24.51 24.12
CA GLY A 202 7.15 -24.88 24.85
C GLY A 202 6.25 -23.68 25.12
N GLU A 203 5.07 -23.95 25.70
CA GLU A 203 4.11 -22.90 26.05
C GLU A 203 4.69 -21.93 27.08
N PHE A 204 4.23 -20.68 27.02
CA PHE A 204 4.52 -19.68 28.05
C PHE A 204 3.59 -19.92 29.24
N ILE A 205 4.18 -20.00 30.44
CA ILE A 205 3.41 -20.27 31.67
C ILE A 205 2.92 -18.99 32.37
N SER A 206 3.55 -17.85 32.09
CA SER A 206 3.12 -16.52 32.56
C SER A 206 3.60 -15.43 31.61
N LYS A 207 3.11 -14.21 31.83
CA LYS A 207 3.60 -13.01 31.13
C LYS A 207 5.07 -12.73 31.45
N GLU A 208 5.49 -13.00 32.69
CA GLU A 208 6.89 -12.91 33.09
C GLU A 208 7.76 -13.94 32.36
N ASP A 209 7.30 -15.19 32.25
CA ASP A 209 8.01 -16.24 31.51
C ASP A 209 8.22 -15.86 30.04
N LEU A 210 7.15 -15.38 29.38
CA LEU A 210 7.22 -14.87 28.00
C LEU A 210 8.25 -13.74 27.90
N ARG A 211 8.20 -12.76 28.80
CA ARG A 211 9.13 -11.63 28.82
C ARG A 211 10.59 -12.08 28.91
N ILE A 212 10.89 -12.99 29.83
CA ILE A 212 12.25 -13.47 30.10
C ILE A 212 12.75 -14.32 28.92
N ARG A 213 11.96 -15.31 28.49
CA ARG A 213 12.35 -16.22 27.40
C ARG A 213 12.49 -15.53 26.06
N ALA A 214 11.55 -14.63 25.73
CA ALA A 214 11.60 -13.86 24.48
C ALA A 214 12.52 -12.63 24.57
N LYS A 215 13.05 -12.31 25.76
CA LYS A 215 13.91 -11.14 26.00
C LYS A 215 13.28 -9.84 25.48
N VAL A 216 11.99 -9.66 25.72
CA VAL A 216 11.23 -8.47 25.29
C VAL A 216 11.05 -7.49 26.45
N SER A 217 10.84 -6.21 26.13
CA SER A 217 10.61 -5.19 27.15
C SER A 217 9.25 -5.37 27.83
N LYS A 218 9.10 -4.77 29.02
CA LYS A 218 7.81 -4.70 29.71
C LYS A 218 6.73 -4.03 28.85
N SER A 219 7.10 -2.99 28.10
CA SER A 219 6.17 -2.30 27.19
C SER A 219 5.60 -3.21 26.10
N VAL A 220 6.38 -4.15 25.56
CA VAL A 220 5.88 -5.14 24.58
C VAL A 220 4.82 -6.04 25.23
N ILE A 221 5.05 -6.48 26.46
CA ILE A 221 4.08 -7.29 27.22
C ILE A 221 2.80 -6.49 27.48
N GLU A 222 2.91 -5.23 27.86
CA GLU A 222 1.77 -4.34 28.12
C GLU A 222 0.92 -4.14 26.85
N VAL A 223 1.55 -3.92 25.69
CA VAL A 223 0.85 -3.83 24.40
C VAL A 223 0.12 -5.13 24.06
N MET A 224 0.81 -6.27 24.14
CA MET A 224 0.22 -7.58 23.86
C MET A 224 -0.93 -7.93 24.84
N ALA A 225 -0.79 -7.54 26.11
CA ALA A 225 -1.84 -7.71 27.11
C ALA A 225 -3.06 -6.81 26.80
N SER A 226 -2.83 -5.55 26.42
CA SER A 226 -3.88 -4.60 26.04
C SER A 226 -4.67 -5.07 24.81
N HIS A 227 -4.00 -5.64 23.81
CA HIS A 227 -4.64 -6.28 22.67
C HIS A 227 -5.53 -7.48 23.08
N GLY A 228 -5.19 -8.10 24.22
CA GLY A 228 -5.85 -9.27 24.76
C GLY A 228 -5.33 -10.60 24.22
N CYS A 229 -4.14 -10.64 23.58
CA CYS A 229 -3.56 -11.91 23.11
C CYS A 229 -2.84 -12.72 24.18
N LEU A 230 -2.68 -12.15 25.38
CA LEU A 230 -2.14 -12.83 26.56
C LEU A 230 -3.22 -13.21 27.58
N GLN A 231 -4.50 -13.22 27.17
CA GLN A 231 -5.58 -13.68 28.02
C GLN A 231 -5.37 -15.15 28.40
N GLY A 232 -5.50 -15.45 29.70
CA GLY A 232 -5.26 -16.78 30.25
C GLY A 232 -3.87 -16.97 30.88
N LEU A 233 -2.90 -16.08 30.61
CA LEU A 233 -1.61 -16.09 31.29
C LEU A 233 -1.66 -15.31 32.61
N GLN A 234 -1.11 -15.91 33.67
CA GLN A 234 -0.87 -15.22 34.94
C GLN A 234 0.25 -14.17 34.79
N GLU A 235 0.33 -13.21 35.71
CA GLU A 235 1.40 -12.19 35.70
C GLU A 235 2.78 -12.82 35.94
N THR A 236 2.88 -13.66 36.97
CA THR A 236 4.12 -14.31 37.42
C THR A 236 3.90 -15.80 37.62
N ASN A 237 5.00 -16.55 37.69
CA ASN A 237 4.97 -17.96 38.07
C ASN A 237 4.91 -18.06 39.60
N GLN A 238 3.92 -18.76 40.17
CA GLN A 238 3.93 -19.05 41.61
C GLN A 238 4.84 -20.23 41.97
N LEU A 239 5.22 -21.05 41.00
CA LEU A 239 6.12 -22.19 41.15
C LEU A 239 7.11 -22.21 39.97
N SER A 240 8.40 -22.34 40.28
CA SER A 240 9.48 -22.55 39.30
C SER A 240 10.14 -23.89 39.60
N LEU A 241 10.21 -24.78 38.61
CA LEU A 241 10.90 -26.07 38.71
C LEU A 241 12.16 -26.00 37.85
N PHE A 242 13.27 -26.55 38.36
CA PHE A 242 14.59 -26.53 37.73
C PHE A 242 14.71 -27.48 36.54
#